data_AF-A0A328DXM8-F1
#
_entry.id   AF-A0A328DXM8-F1
#
_cell.length_a   1.000
_cell.length_b   1.000
_cell.length_c   1.000
_cell.angle_alpha   90.00
_cell.angle_beta   90.00
_cell.angle_gamma   90.00
#
_symmetry.space_group_name_H-M   'P 1'
#
loop_
_entity.id
_entity.type
_entity.pdbx_description
1 polymer ?
#
loop_
_entity_poly.entity_id
_entity_poly.type
_entity_poly.pdbx_seq_one_letter_code
_entity_poly.pdbx_strand_id
1 'polypeptide(L)'
;MVQVGLALSNEQGHLPLRPDGNHVAWQINLRGFDEASDLFDSESLKMLKKKIDLDVHPRLGVSPATFRVFFGHMLMNNHGDLTFVCFHGITNLAFLVKSVNQDRPLPDSLKAFMHLLGGYFGTNIYDIKHLVKYNKVP
;
A
#
# COMPACT_ATOMS: atom_id res chain seq x y z
N MET A 1 7.77 -1.96 -6.60
CA MET A 1 7.33 -1.59 -5.24
C MET A 1 8.24 -2.32 -4.26
N VAL A 2 8.84 -1.63 -3.29
CA VAL A 2 9.88 -2.20 -2.42
C VAL A 2 9.35 -2.53 -1.02
N GLN A 3 8.47 -1.69 -0.48
CA GLN A 3 7.85 -1.88 0.83
C GLN A 3 6.40 -1.42 0.81
N VAL A 4 5.60 -1.94 1.75
CA VAL A 4 4.23 -1.50 2.04
C VAL A 4 4.09 -1.26 3.53
N GLY A 5 3.70 -0.05 3.93
CA GLY A 5 3.32 0.27 5.30
C GLY A 5 1.82 0.07 5.49
N LEU A 6 1.42 -0.59 6.57
CA LEU A 6 0.03 -0.79 6.96
C LEU A 6 -0.14 -0.46 8.44
N ALA A 7 -1.13 0.36 8.76
CA ALA A 7 -1.61 0.56 10.11
C ALA A 7 -3.11 0.26 10.14
N LEU A 8 -3.57 -0.37 11.22
CA LEU A 8 -4.98 -0.62 11.47
C LEU A 8 -5.41 0.20 12.67
N SER A 9 -6.60 0.74 12.63
CA SER A 9 -7.23 1.38 13.78
C SER A 9 -8.72 1.07 13.78
N ASN A 10 -9.33 1.19 14.95
CA ASN A 10 -10.79 1.28 15.02
C ASN A 10 -11.26 2.68 14.57
N GLU A 11 -12.58 2.91 14.59
CA GLU A 11 -13.21 4.17 14.19
C GLU A 11 -12.80 5.38 15.06
N GLN A 12 -12.34 5.15 16.29
CA GLN A 12 -11.84 6.19 17.19
C GLN A 12 -10.34 6.48 16.98
N GLY A 13 -9.69 5.79 16.04
CA GLY A 13 -8.26 5.96 15.76
C GLY A 13 -7.33 5.18 16.70
N HIS A 14 -7.86 4.28 17.53
CA HIS A 14 -7.02 3.45 18.40
C HIS A 14 -6.38 2.30 17.61
N LEU A 15 -5.04 2.24 17.65
CA LEU A 15 -4.25 1.16 17.04
C LEU A 15 -4.28 -0.10 17.92
N PRO A 16 -4.14 -1.30 17.32
CA PRO A 16 -4.01 -2.53 18.09
C PRO A 16 -2.80 -2.49 19.02
N LEU A 17 -2.98 -3.08 20.21
CA LEU A 17 -1.94 -3.19 21.23
C LEU A 17 -1.33 -4.59 21.20
N ARG A 18 -0.01 -4.65 21.34
CA ARG A 18 0.72 -5.88 21.69
C ARG A 18 0.51 -6.23 23.16
N PRO A 19 0.79 -7.49 23.54
CA PRO A 19 0.79 -7.90 24.96
C PRO A 19 1.73 -7.06 25.86
N ASP A 20 2.74 -6.40 25.29
CA ASP A 20 3.66 -5.51 26.00
C ASP A 20 3.15 -4.06 26.11
N GLY A 21 1.92 -3.77 25.67
CA GLY A 21 1.30 -2.46 25.75
C GLY A 21 1.68 -1.49 24.64
N ASN A 22 2.51 -1.89 23.66
CA ASN A 22 2.88 -1.01 22.55
C ASN A 22 1.87 -1.10 21.39
N HIS A 23 1.63 0.03 20.72
CA HIS A 23 0.86 0.06 19.47
C HIS A 23 1.63 -0.61 18.32
N VAL A 24 0.89 -1.15 17.35
CA VAL A 24 1.47 -1.85 16.20
C VAL A 24 1.10 -1.20 14.88
N ALA A 25 2.11 -1.08 14.03
CA ALA A 25 1.97 -0.95 12.59
C ALA A 25 2.91 -1.96 11.91
N TRP A 26 2.62 -2.31 10.66
CA TRP A 26 3.39 -3.27 9.89
C TRP A 26 4.12 -2.58 8.75
N GLN A 27 5.37 -2.98 8.55
CA GLN A 27 6.14 -2.69 7.35
C GLN A 27 6.44 -4.01 6.65
N ILE A 28 5.84 -4.20 5.49
CA ILE A 28 6.02 -5.40 4.67
C ILE A 28 7.14 -5.10 3.68
N ASN A 29 8.27 -5.79 3.81
CA ASN A 29 9.38 -5.72 2.87
C ASN A 29 9.13 -6.72 1.74
N LEU A 30 9.16 -6.26 0.50
CA LEU A 30 8.98 -7.12 -0.67
C LEU A 30 10.32 -7.48 -1.27
N ARG A 31 10.43 -8.72 -1.76
CA ARG A 31 11.54 -9.12 -2.63
C ARG A 31 11.17 -8.91 -4.10
N GLY A 32 12.19 -8.83 -4.96
CA GLY A 32 12.02 -8.70 -6.41
C GLY A 32 12.32 -7.32 -6.96
N PHE A 33 12.74 -6.36 -6.13
CA PHE A 33 13.47 -5.19 -6.64
C PHE A 33 14.90 -5.60 -6.98
N ASP A 34 15.36 -5.23 -8.16
CA ASP A 34 16.71 -5.46 -8.65
C ASP A 34 17.28 -4.19 -9.30
N GLU A 35 18.30 -3.62 -8.67
CA GLU A 35 18.96 -2.40 -9.15
C GLU A 35 19.63 -2.56 -10.52
N ALA A 36 19.93 -3.79 -10.94
CA ALA A 36 20.52 -4.03 -12.26
C ALA A 36 19.51 -4.01 -13.41
N SER A 37 18.23 -4.27 -13.12
CA SER A 37 17.20 -4.48 -14.15
C SER A 37 15.97 -3.59 -14.03
N ASP A 38 15.66 -3.08 -12.84
CA ASP A 38 14.49 -2.24 -12.61
C ASP A 38 14.75 -0.77 -12.93
N LEU A 39 13.69 -0.07 -13.34
CA LEU A 39 13.68 1.38 -13.42
C LEU A 39 13.45 2.00 -12.04
N PHE A 40 14.28 2.96 -11.66
CA PHE A 40 14.16 3.70 -10.40
C PHE A 40 14.70 5.12 -10.53
N ASP A 41 14.29 5.97 -9.60
CA ASP A 41 14.91 7.29 -9.38
C ASP A 41 16.13 7.13 -8.44
N SER A 42 17.29 7.63 -8.86
CA SER A 42 18.56 7.40 -8.17
C SER A 42 18.62 8.07 -6.79
N GLU A 43 18.09 9.28 -6.66
CA GLU A 43 18.04 9.98 -5.37
C GLU A 43 17.07 9.31 -4.40
N SER A 44 15.93 8.82 -4.89
CA SER A 44 14.99 8.02 -4.11
C SER A 44 15.63 6.73 -3.62
N LEU A 45 16.35 6.00 -4.48
CA LEU A 45 17.04 4.76 -4.09
C LEU A 45 18.13 5.03 -3.05
N LYS A 46 18.92 6.08 -3.25
CA LYS A 46 19.97 6.50 -2.30
C LYS A 46 19.38 6.87 -0.94
N MET A 47 18.25 7.56 -0.90
CA MET A 47 17.55 7.86 0.34
C MET A 47 17.01 6.59 1.02
N LEU A 48 16.46 5.66 0.23
CA LEU A 48 15.89 4.41 0.73
C LEU A 48 16.97 3.53 1.38
N LYS A 49 18.13 3.37 0.73
CA LYS A 49 19.28 2.60 1.25
C LYS A 49 19.84 3.11 2.58
N LYS A 50 19.53 4.35 2.99
CA LYS A 50 19.90 4.87 4.33
C LYS A 50 18.98 4.38 5.45
N LYS A 51 17.78 3.91 5.11
CA LYS A 51 16.73 3.55 6.09
C LYS A 51 16.50 2.04 6.16
N ILE A 52 16.80 1.32 5.08
CA ILE A 52 16.50 -0.10 4.95
C ILE A 52 17.69 -0.82 4.32
N ASP A 53 17.91 -2.04 4.76
CA ASP A 53 18.89 -2.95 4.16
C ASP A 53 18.22 -3.67 2.98
N LEU A 54 18.56 -3.28 1.75
CA LEU A 54 18.01 -3.92 0.55
C LEU A 54 18.63 -5.29 0.29
N ASP A 55 19.82 -5.57 0.80
CA ASP A 55 20.55 -6.81 0.52
C ASP A 55 19.88 -8.02 1.20
N VAL A 56 19.10 -7.78 2.25
CA VAL A 56 18.29 -8.83 2.89
C VAL A 56 16.96 -9.08 2.18
N HIS A 57 16.48 -8.18 1.33
CA HIS A 57 15.18 -8.33 0.66
C HIS A 57 15.07 -9.60 -0.19
N PRO A 58 16.05 -9.97 -1.05
CA PRO A 58 15.96 -11.20 -1.83
C PRO A 58 15.74 -12.46 -0.99
N ARG A 59 16.34 -12.50 0.21
CA ARG A 59 16.30 -13.65 1.12
C ARG A 59 15.09 -13.64 2.06
N LEU A 60 14.78 -12.50 2.66
CA LEU A 60 13.80 -12.38 3.76
C LEU A 60 12.51 -11.65 3.35
N GLY A 61 12.50 -10.99 2.19
CA GLY A 61 11.35 -10.25 1.71
C GLY A 61 10.20 -11.17 1.28
N VAL A 62 8.98 -10.67 1.45
CA VAL A 62 7.76 -11.35 1.02
C VAL A 62 7.72 -11.38 -0.50
N SER A 63 7.43 -12.56 -1.06
CA SER A 63 7.29 -12.72 -2.51
C SER A 63 6.08 -11.94 -3.04
N PRO A 64 6.13 -11.37 -4.25
CA PRO A 64 4.97 -10.72 -4.86
C PRO A 64 3.73 -11.61 -4.92
N ALA A 65 3.92 -12.92 -5.18
CA ALA A 65 2.84 -13.90 -5.18
C ALA A 65 2.20 -14.07 -3.79
N THR A 66 3.02 -14.18 -2.74
CA THR A 66 2.54 -14.27 -1.35
C THR A 66 1.79 -13.00 -0.94
N PHE A 67 2.36 -11.84 -1.25
CA PHE A 67 1.73 -10.55 -0.97
C PHE A 67 0.38 -10.41 -1.69
N ARG A 68 0.32 -10.81 -2.97
CA ARG A 68 -0.92 -10.84 -3.75
C ARG A 68 -2.01 -11.69 -3.10
N VAL A 69 -1.69 -12.89 -2.62
CA VAL A 69 -2.66 -13.75 -1.94
C VAL A 69 -3.13 -13.10 -0.64
N PHE A 70 -2.20 -12.65 0.20
CA PHE A 70 -2.51 -12.00 1.48
C PHE A 70 -3.40 -10.75 1.29
N PHE A 71 -2.97 -9.82 0.45
CA PHE A 71 -3.67 -8.56 0.25
C PHE A 71 -4.97 -8.76 -0.54
N GLY A 72 -4.97 -9.65 -1.54
CA GLY A 72 -6.19 -10.03 -2.26
C GLY A 72 -7.24 -10.61 -1.33
N HIS A 73 -6.86 -11.46 -0.37
CA HIS A 73 -7.80 -12.00 0.62
C HIS A 73 -8.36 -10.89 1.54
N MET A 74 -7.54 -9.94 1.97
CA MET A 74 -8.00 -8.77 2.74
C MET A 74 -9.06 -7.97 1.96
N LEU A 75 -8.82 -7.72 0.67
CA LEU A 75 -9.74 -6.98 -0.18
C LEU A 75 -11.03 -7.77 -0.48
N MET A 76 -10.93 -9.07 -0.77
CA MET A 76 -12.08 -9.90 -1.11
C MET A 76 -13.05 -10.11 0.06
N ASN A 77 -12.54 -10.11 1.30
CA ASN A 77 -13.37 -10.23 2.51
C ASN A 77 -13.77 -8.86 3.08
N ASN A 78 -13.46 -7.77 2.38
CA ASN A 78 -13.95 -6.45 2.75
C ASN A 78 -15.38 -6.28 2.23
N HIS A 79 -16.37 -6.51 3.09
CA HIS A 79 -17.79 -6.33 2.77
C HIS A 79 -18.31 -4.91 3.03
N GLY A 80 -17.41 -3.92 3.00
CA GLY A 80 -17.70 -2.52 3.32
C GLY A 80 -17.26 -2.08 4.71
N ASP A 81 -16.69 -3.01 5.49
CA ASP A 81 -16.27 -2.77 6.88
C ASP A 81 -14.94 -2.00 6.99
N LEU A 82 -14.11 -2.03 5.93
CA LEU A 82 -12.83 -1.33 5.93
C LEU A 82 -12.94 0.05 5.31
N THR A 83 -12.32 1.03 5.99
CA THR A 83 -12.04 2.35 5.44
C THR A 83 -10.55 2.46 5.14
N PHE A 84 -10.21 2.80 3.91
CA PHE A 84 -8.84 2.98 3.47
C PHE A 84 -8.45 4.46 3.56
N VAL A 85 -7.37 4.73 4.29
CA VAL A 85 -6.84 6.07 4.46
C VAL A 85 -5.43 6.13 3.90
N CYS A 86 -5.15 7.16 3.11
CA CYS A 86 -3.85 7.39 2.49
C CYS A 86 -3.49 8.87 2.50
N PHE A 87 -2.22 9.20 2.24
CA PHE A 87 -1.76 10.57 2.10
C PHE A 87 -1.06 10.73 0.76
N HIS A 88 -1.61 11.55 -0.14
CA HIS A 88 -1.15 11.65 -1.53
C HIS A 88 -1.08 10.26 -2.20
N GLY A 89 -2.10 9.46 -1.96
CA GLY A 89 -2.03 8.00 -2.03
C GLY A 89 -2.35 7.41 -3.39
N ILE A 90 -2.75 8.19 -4.39
CA ILE A 90 -3.16 7.66 -5.70
C ILE A 90 -2.09 6.74 -6.31
N THR A 91 -0.81 7.14 -6.23
CA THR A 91 0.31 6.33 -6.71
C THR A 91 0.48 5.06 -5.88
N ASN A 92 0.34 5.14 -4.57
CA ASN A 92 0.43 3.98 -3.67
C ASN A 92 -0.70 2.98 -3.93
N LEU A 93 -1.92 3.47 -4.10
CA LEU A 93 -3.09 2.66 -4.44
C LEU A 93 -2.92 1.99 -5.80
N ALA A 94 -2.38 2.70 -6.80
CA ALA A 94 -2.08 2.10 -8.10
C ALA A 94 -1.08 0.94 -8.01
N PHE A 95 -0.02 1.08 -7.19
CA PHE A 95 0.90 -0.02 -6.94
C PHE A 95 0.25 -1.21 -6.23
N LEU A 96 -0.62 -0.96 -5.24
CA LEU A 96 -1.36 -2.03 -4.56
C LEU A 96 -2.31 -2.76 -5.52
N VAL A 97 -3.08 -2.02 -6.33
CA VAL A 97 -3.93 -2.61 -7.38
C VAL A 97 -3.07 -3.43 -8.35
N LYS A 98 -1.95 -2.89 -8.83
CA LYS A 98 -1.03 -3.62 -9.72
C LYS A 98 -0.57 -4.95 -9.09
N SER A 99 -0.28 -4.96 -7.79
CA SER A 99 0.14 -6.17 -7.09
C SER A 99 -0.95 -7.26 -7.01
N VAL A 100 -2.23 -6.88 -6.95
CA VAL A 100 -3.34 -7.84 -6.89
C VAL A 100 -3.98 -8.15 -8.24
N ASN A 101 -3.72 -7.35 -9.27
CA ASN A 101 -4.32 -7.47 -10.60
C ASN A 101 -3.71 -8.58 -11.48
N GLN A 102 -3.17 -9.65 -10.87
CA GLN A 102 -2.70 -10.87 -11.57
C GLN A 102 -1.81 -10.59 -12.80
N ASP A 103 -0.87 -9.65 -12.67
CA ASP A 103 0.08 -9.28 -13.74
C ASP A 103 -0.59 -8.66 -15.00
N ARG A 104 -1.90 -8.34 -14.93
CA ARG A 104 -2.58 -7.58 -15.97
C ARG A 104 -2.18 -6.09 -15.88
N PRO A 105 -1.97 -5.43 -17.02
CA PRO A 105 -1.68 -4.00 -17.04
C PRO A 105 -2.80 -3.21 -16.36
N LEU A 106 -2.44 -2.09 -15.74
CA LEU A 106 -3.44 -1.14 -15.24
C LEU A 106 -4.16 -0.49 -16.43
N PRO A 107 -5.42 -0.07 -16.29
CA PRO A 107 -6.15 0.58 -17.36
C PRO A 107 -5.51 1.91 -17.80
N ASP A 108 -5.53 2.20 -19.10
CA ASP A 108 -4.96 3.43 -19.67
C ASP A 108 -5.79 4.69 -19.38
N SER A 109 -7.08 4.51 -19.05
CA SER A 109 -7.98 5.63 -18.73
C SER A 109 -8.20 5.76 -17.22
N LEU A 110 -8.21 7.00 -16.75
CA LEU A 110 -8.52 7.31 -15.35
C LEU A 110 -9.88 6.75 -14.94
N LYS A 111 -10.90 6.85 -15.80
CA LYS A 111 -12.25 6.33 -15.51
C LYS A 111 -12.22 4.81 -15.26
N ALA A 112 -11.53 4.06 -16.11
CA ALA A 112 -11.42 2.62 -15.96
C ALA A 112 -10.57 2.25 -14.73
N PHE A 113 -9.50 3.00 -14.46
CA PHE A 113 -8.70 2.81 -13.24
C PHE A 113 -9.52 3.07 -11.97
N MET A 114 -10.31 4.14 -11.92
CA MET A 114 -11.19 4.44 -10.79
C MET A 114 -12.26 3.36 -10.58
N HIS A 115 -12.79 2.78 -11.66
CA HIS A 115 -13.71 1.65 -11.56
C HIS A 115 -13.02 0.40 -11.00
N LEU A 116 -11.80 0.09 -11.48
CA LEU A 116 -11.00 -1.02 -10.95
C LEU A 116 -10.65 -0.83 -9.48
N LEU A 117 -10.24 0.39 -9.11
CA LEU A 117 -9.92 0.76 -7.73
C LEU A 117 -11.14 0.58 -6.82
N GLY A 118 -12.31 1.07 -7.24
CA GLY A 118 -13.56 0.90 -6.49
C GLY A 118 -14.00 -0.56 -6.37
N GLY A 119 -13.70 -1.39 -7.38
CA GLY A 119 -13.95 -2.83 -7.31
C GLY A 119 -13.09 -3.55 -6.27
N TYR A 120 -11.86 -3.09 -6.03
CA TYR A 120 -10.96 -3.68 -5.03
C TYR A 120 -11.15 -3.11 -3.62
N PHE A 121 -11.29 -1.79 -3.51
CA PHE A 121 -11.24 -1.08 -2.23
C PHE A 121 -12.61 -0.57 -1.75
N GLY A 122 -13.65 -0.69 -2.59
CA GLY A 122 -14.97 -0.11 -2.33
C GLY A 122 -14.97 1.42 -2.46
N THR A 123 -15.95 2.07 -1.82
CA THR A 123 -16.14 3.53 -1.86
C THR A 123 -15.46 4.28 -0.71
N ASN A 124 -15.03 3.56 0.33
CA ASN A 124 -14.53 4.16 1.57
C ASN A 124 -13.02 4.42 1.49
N ILE A 125 -12.60 5.25 0.53
CA ILE A 125 -11.19 5.61 0.32
C ILE A 125 -11.02 7.11 0.56
N TYR A 126 -10.11 7.47 1.46
CA TYR A 126 -9.85 8.85 1.84
C TYR A 126 -8.37 9.19 1.61
N ASP A 127 -8.13 10.27 0.86
CA ASP A 127 -6.80 10.88 0.75
C ASP A 127 -6.74 12.12 1.64
N ILE A 128 -5.96 12.05 2.72
CA ILE A 128 -5.82 13.12 3.71
C ILE A 128 -5.35 14.42 3.04
N LYS A 129 -4.44 14.36 2.06
CA LYS A 129 -3.96 15.57 1.37
C LYS A 129 -5.08 16.20 0.55
N HIS A 130 -5.93 15.39 -0.08
CA HIS A 130 -7.12 15.88 -0.76
C HIS A 130 -8.12 16.48 0.22
N LEU A 131 -8.42 15.79 1.33
CA LEU A 131 -9.34 16.27 2.36
C LEU A 131 -8.89 17.62 2.93
N VAL A 132 -7.63 17.77 3.32
CA VAL A 132 -7.10 19.04 3.87
C VAL A 132 -7.16 20.17 2.84
N LYS A 133 -6.92 19.87 1.56
CA LYS A 133 -6.92 20.90 0.50
C LYS A 133 -8.32 21.41 0.16
N TYR A 134 -9.33 20.54 0.20
CA TYR A 134 -10.66 20.82 -0.33
C TYR A 134 -11.77 20.88 0.71
N ASN A 135 -11.54 20.36 1.93
CA ASN A 135 -12.42 20.61 3.06
C ASN A 135 -11.86 21.80 3.84
N LYS A 136 -12.70 22.82 4.02
CA LYS A 136 -12.43 23.84 5.04
C LYS A 136 -12.53 23.11 6.38
N VAL A 137 -11.39 22.85 7.02
CA VAL A 137 -11.38 22.56 8.45
C VAL A 137 -12.00 23.80 9.12
N PRO A 138 -13.08 23.68 9.90
CA PRO A 138 -13.64 24.80 10.64
C PRO A 138 -12.58 25.49 11.50
#